data_AF-A0A961G6D6-F1
#
_entry.id   AF-A0A961G6D6-F1
#
_cell.length_a   1.000
_cell.length_b   1.000
_cell.length_c   1.000
_cell.angle_alpha   90.00
_cell.angle_beta   90.00
_cell.angle_gamma   90.00
#
_symmetry.space_group_name_H-M   'P 1'
#
loop_
_entity.id
_entity.type
_entity.pdbx_description
1 polymer ?
#
loop_
_entity_poly.entity_id
_entity_poly.type
_entity_poly.pdbx_seq_one_letter_code
_entity_poly.pdbx_strand_id
1 'polypeptide(L)'
;MNQPLPPAGRWLWFARAGMGSLFLWSGIAKALHPIAFSDNLRNFELLGDPWIAFVALFLPAFEIVIGLCLLTGIWWRGATVWVMVAGVLFSAALISAWARGLEIACGCFGPEIGNTSPNLPFHLAGLTLLIGLG
;
A
#
# COMPACT_ATOMS: atom_id res chain seq x y z
N MET A 1 -13.96 6.36 -28.25
CA MET A 1 -14.00 7.27 -27.08
C MET A 1 -12.62 7.91 -26.90
N ASN A 2 -12.26 8.79 -27.83
CA ASN A 2 -10.90 9.30 -28.03
C ASN A 2 -10.97 10.83 -27.85
N GLN A 3 -11.14 11.25 -26.60
CA GLN A 3 -11.11 12.68 -26.26
C GLN A 3 -9.63 13.02 -25.96
N PRO A 4 -8.96 13.88 -26.76
CA PRO A 4 -7.59 14.27 -26.49
C PRO A 4 -7.52 14.99 -25.14
N LEU A 5 -6.71 14.47 -24.24
CA LEU A 5 -6.60 14.98 -22.86
C LEU A 5 -5.91 16.36 -22.86
N PRO A 6 -6.40 17.33 -22.07
CA PRO A 6 -5.76 18.65 -21.89
C PRO A 6 -4.32 18.52 -21.35
N PRO A 7 -3.45 19.56 -21.40
CA PRO A 7 -2.05 19.47 -20.98
C PRO A 7 -1.83 19.02 -19.51
N ALA A 8 -2.84 19.19 -18.64
CA ALA A 8 -2.88 18.61 -17.29
C ALA A 8 -3.04 17.06 -17.26
N GLY A 9 -3.55 16.49 -18.35
CA GLY A 9 -3.81 15.05 -18.50
C GLY A 9 -2.55 14.20 -18.67
N ARG A 10 -1.41 14.78 -19.03
CA ARG A 10 -0.14 14.04 -19.14
C ARG A 10 0.35 13.58 -17.76
N TRP A 11 0.34 14.49 -16.78
CA TRP A 11 0.65 14.18 -15.38
C TRP A 11 -0.33 13.18 -14.77
N LEU A 12 -1.62 13.36 -15.07
CA LEU A 12 -2.66 12.44 -14.61
C LEU A 12 -2.46 11.01 -15.14
N TRP A 13 -2.00 10.89 -16.39
CA TRP A 13 -1.70 9.60 -17.02
C TRP A 13 -0.50 8.92 -16.37
N PHE A 14 0.58 9.67 -16.12
CA PHE A 14 1.75 9.15 -15.39
C PHE A 14 1.41 8.75 -13.96
N ALA A 15 0.61 9.54 -13.24
CA ALA A 15 0.15 9.21 -11.89
C ALA A 15 -0.68 7.91 -11.88
N ARG A 16 -1.60 7.75 -12.85
CA ARG A 16 -2.37 6.51 -13.02
C ARG A 16 -1.49 5.31 -13.31
N ALA A 17 -0.57 5.45 -14.26
CA ALA A 17 0.36 4.38 -14.63
C ALA A 17 1.26 4.01 -13.45
N GLY A 18 1.78 4.99 -12.72
CA GLY A 18 2.59 4.79 -11.51
C GLY A 18 1.84 4.03 -10.42
N MET A 19 0.62 4.46 -10.07
CA MET A 19 -0.19 3.74 -9.07
C MET A 19 -0.58 2.32 -9.54
N GLY A 20 -0.92 2.16 -10.83
CA GLY A 20 -1.24 0.86 -11.40
C GLY A 20 -0.06 -0.12 -11.32
N SER A 21 1.14 0.34 -11.67
CA SER A 21 2.38 -0.44 -11.54
C SER A 21 2.70 -0.77 -10.08
N LEU A 22 2.51 0.17 -9.16
CA LEU A 22 2.74 -0.04 -7.72
C LEU A 22 1.83 -1.14 -7.16
N PHE A 23 0.53 -1.07 -7.42
CA PHE A 23 -0.44 -2.09 -6.97
C PHE A 23 -0.21 -3.44 -7.64
N LEU A 24 0.17 -3.45 -8.91
CA LEU A 24 0.50 -4.68 -9.62
C LEU A 24 1.74 -5.34 -9.02
N TRP A 25 2.80 -4.56 -8.79
CA TRP A 25 4.03 -5.05 -8.18
C TRP A 25 3.80 -5.54 -6.74
N SER A 26 3.09 -4.76 -5.92
CA SER A 26 2.79 -5.12 -4.53
C SER A 26 1.94 -6.39 -4.45
N GLY A 27 0.93 -6.53 -5.33
CA GLY A 27 0.09 -7.71 -5.37
C GLY A 27 0.84 -8.96 -5.83
N ILE A 28 1.70 -8.85 -6.85
CA ILE A 28 2.55 -9.98 -7.28
C ILE A 28 3.52 -10.40 -6.17
N ALA A 29 4.19 -9.44 -5.52
CA ALA A 29 5.13 -9.73 -4.44
C ALA A 29 4.46 -10.50 -3.27
N LYS A 30 3.23 -10.11 -2.89
CA LYS A 30 2.45 -10.81 -1.87
C LYS A 30 1.94 -12.17 -2.33
N ALA A 31 1.53 -12.30 -3.60
CA ALA A 31 1.04 -13.55 -4.16
C ALA A 31 2.13 -14.63 -4.31
N LEU A 32 3.39 -14.23 -4.51
CA LEU A 32 4.54 -15.14 -4.57
C LEU A 32 4.90 -15.73 -3.19
N HIS A 33 4.67 -14.97 -2.11
CA HIS A 33 5.00 -15.37 -0.75
C HIS A 33 3.80 -15.22 0.21
N PRO A 34 2.70 -15.96 0.00
CA PRO A 34 1.48 -15.81 0.77
C PRO A 34 1.65 -16.20 2.24
N ILE A 35 2.55 -17.15 2.54
CA ILE A 35 2.86 -17.59 3.91
C ILE A 35 3.52 -16.44 4.68
N ALA A 36 4.60 -15.86 4.14
CA ALA A 36 5.28 -14.72 4.75
C ALA A 36 4.36 -13.50 4.89
N PHE A 37 3.46 -13.27 3.92
CA PHE A 37 2.46 -12.20 4.03
C PHE A 37 1.44 -12.48 5.15
N SER A 38 1.01 -13.72 5.33
CA SER A 38 0.10 -14.11 6.41
C SER A 38 0.74 -13.95 7.80
N ASP A 39 2.03 -14.25 7.93
CA ASP A 39 2.79 -14.05 9.18
C ASP A 39 2.93 -12.55 9.49
N ASN A 40 3.18 -11.73 8.47
CA ASN A 40 3.16 -10.28 8.62
C ASN A 40 1.78 -9.78 9.08
N LEU A 41 0.68 -10.33 8.56
CA LEU A 41 -0.68 -10.00 9.02
C LEU A 41 -0.96 -10.45 10.46
N ARG A 42 -0.37 -11.54 10.94
CA ARG A 42 -0.46 -11.96 12.34
C ARG A 42 0.16 -10.92 13.27
N ASN A 43 1.28 -10.32 12.87
CA ASN A 43 1.97 -9.27 13.65
C ASN A 43 1.14 -7.99 13.82
N PHE A 44 0.14 -7.77 12.95
CA PHE A 44 -0.79 -6.65 13.11
C PHE A 44 -1.75 -6.83 14.29
N GLU A 45 -1.96 -8.06 14.78
CA GLU A 45 -2.90 -8.40 15.87
C GLU A 45 -4.31 -7.80 15.65
N LEU A 46 -4.67 -7.50 14.40
CA LEU A 46 -5.95 -6.87 14.01
C LEU A 46 -7.01 -7.93 13.68
N LEU A 47 -6.58 -9.08 13.18
CA LEU A 47 -7.43 -10.15 12.65
C LEU A 47 -6.98 -11.48 13.26
N GLY A 48 -7.92 -12.37 13.57
CA GLY A 48 -7.63 -13.75 13.97
C GLY A 48 -7.76 -14.73 12.81
N ASP A 49 -7.28 -15.97 13.00
CA ASP A 49 -7.62 -17.07 12.10
C ASP A 49 -9.14 -17.33 12.14
N PRO A 50 -9.81 -17.59 11.01
CA PRO A 50 -9.28 -17.83 9.66
C PRO A 50 -9.20 -16.58 8.75
N TRP A 51 -9.56 -15.40 9.27
CA TRP A 51 -9.64 -14.17 8.47
C TRP A 51 -8.30 -13.72 7.91
N ILE A 52 -7.21 -13.98 8.64
CA ILE A 52 -5.84 -13.72 8.18
C ILE A 52 -5.57 -14.45 6.86
N ALA A 53 -5.87 -15.75 6.79
CA ALA A 53 -5.65 -16.55 5.58
C ALA A 53 -6.51 -16.07 4.41
N PHE A 54 -7.75 -15.65 4.68
CA PHE A 54 -8.64 -15.11 3.66
C PHE A 54 -8.09 -13.80 3.08
N VAL A 55 -7.69 -12.85 3.92
CA VAL A 55 -7.12 -11.57 3.48
C VAL A 55 -5.77 -11.79 2.78
N ALA A 56 -4.94 -12.69 3.29
CA ALA A 56 -3.64 -13.02 2.71
C ALA A 56 -3.75 -13.56 1.27
N LEU A 57 -4.83 -14.26 0.95
CA LEU A 57 -5.06 -14.81 -0.38
C LEU A 57 -5.83 -13.84 -1.30
N PHE A 58 -6.84 -13.16 -0.77
CA PHE A 58 -7.77 -12.35 -1.57
C PHE A 58 -7.21 -10.96 -1.88
N LEU A 59 -6.53 -10.34 -0.93
CA LEU A 59 -6.00 -8.98 -1.08
C LEU A 59 -4.98 -8.88 -2.24
N PRO A 60 -3.99 -9.78 -2.38
CA PRO A 60 -3.03 -9.72 -3.48
C PRO A 60 -3.68 -9.88 -4.85
N ALA A 61 -4.65 -10.80 -4.97
CA ALA A 61 -5.39 -10.99 -6.21
C ALA A 61 -6.15 -9.71 -6.61
N PHE A 62 -6.76 -9.05 -5.62
CA PHE A 62 -7.49 -7.80 -5.84
C PHE A 62 -6.56 -6.64 -6.26
N GLU A 63 -5.39 -6.51 -5.61
CA GLU A 63 -4.36 -5.53 -5.97
C GLU A 63 -3.88 -5.70 -7.43
N ILE A 64 -3.64 -6.95 -7.86
CA ILE A 64 -3.20 -7.27 -9.23
C ILE A 64 -4.29 -6.88 -10.24
N VAL A 65 -5.54 -7.26 -10.00
CA VAL A 65 -6.66 -6.95 -10.91
C VAL A 65 -6.84 -5.44 -11.04
N ILE A 66 -6.81 -4.71 -9.92
CA ILE A 66 -6.90 -3.26 -9.92
C ILE A 66 -5.73 -2.62 -10.65
N GLY A 67 -4.50 -3.07 -10.38
CA GLY A 67 -3.29 -2.61 -11.05
C GLY A 67 -3.38 -2.78 -12.57
N LEU A 68 -3.85 -3.94 -13.04
CA LEU A 68 -4.08 -4.21 -14.46
C LEU A 68 -5.18 -3.33 -15.06
N CYS A 69 -6.31 -3.13 -14.37
CA CYS A 69 -7.37 -2.21 -14.82
C CYS A 69 -6.85 -0.76 -14.92
N LEU A 70 -6.01 -0.35 -13.98
CA LEU A 70 -5.37 0.96 -14.01
C LEU A 70 -4.43 1.10 -15.20
N LEU A 71 -3.58 0.11 -15.47
CA LEU A 71 -2.62 0.13 -16.58
C LEU A 71 -3.29 0.05 -17.96
N THR A 72 -4.26 -0.85 -18.11
CA THR A 72 -4.99 -1.06 -19.38
C THR A 72 -6.02 0.04 -19.67
N GLY A 73 -6.41 0.82 -18.66
CA GLY A 73 -7.41 1.88 -18.80
C GLY A 73 -8.86 1.40 -18.87
N ILE A 74 -9.07 0.10 -18.74
CA ILE A 74 -10.41 -0.50 -18.64
C ILE A 74 -10.93 -0.22 -17.23
N TRP A 75 -12.06 0.47 -17.11
CA TRP A 75 -12.70 0.79 -15.81
C TRP A 75 -11.86 1.64 -14.84
N TRP A 76 -11.02 2.54 -15.39
CA TRP A 76 -10.11 3.37 -14.60
C TRP A 76 -10.76 4.16 -13.46
N ARG A 77 -12.00 4.64 -13.64
CA ARG A 77 -12.71 5.42 -12.61
C ARG A 77 -12.98 4.59 -11.35
N GLY A 78 -13.44 3.35 -11.52
CA GLY A 78 -13.68 2.43 -10.40
C GLY A 78 -12.37 1.97 -9.76
N ALA A 79 -11.36 1.65 -10.59
CA ALA A 79 -10.05 1.21 -10.10
C ALA A 79 -9.36 2.28 -9.22
N THR A 80 -9.44 3.56 -9.59
CA THR A 80 -8.86 4.65 -8.77
C THR A 80 -9.54 4.77 -7.40
N VAL A 81 -10.86 4.62 -7.32
CA VAL A 81 -11.58 4.65 -6.04
C VAL A 81 -11.12 3.50 -5.15
N TRP A 82 -11.00 2.29 -5.72
CA TRP A 82 -10.52 1.14 -4.98
C TRP A 82 -9.08 1.28 -4.49
N VAL A 83 -8.18 1.85 -5.29
CA VAL A 83 -6.82 2.17 -4.84
C VAL A 83 -6.83 3.12 -3.64
N MET A 84 -7.66 4.18 -3.69
CA MET A 84 -7.76 5.12 -2.57
C MET A 84 -8.30 4.44 -1.32
N VAL A 85 -9.36 3.64 -1.44
CA VAL A 85 -9.93 2.90 -0.31
C VAL A 85 -8.91 1.91 0.28
N ALA A 86 -8.28 1.10 -0.57
CA ALA A 86 -7.26 0.15 -0.13
C ALA A 86 -6.07 0.84 0.53
N GLY A 87 -5.61 1.96 -0.02
CA GLY A 87 -4.53 2.76 0.55
C GLY A 87 -4.89 3.37 1.90
N VAL A 88 -6.10 3.88 2.07
CA VAL A 88 -6.59 4.43 3.35
C VAL A 88 -6.70 3.32 4.39
N LEU A 89 -7.27 2.16 4.04
CA LEU A 89 -7.38 1.02 4.95
C LEU A 89 -6.01 0.49 5.38
N PHE A 90 -5.07 0.36 4.44
CA PHE A 90 -3.71 -0.06 4.73
C PHE A 90 -2.98 0.94 5.64
N SER A 91 -3.10 2.24 5.35
CA SER A 91 -2.51 3.30 6.16
C SER A 91 -3.12 3.32 7.58
N ALA A 92 -4.43 3.14 7.71
CA ALA A 92 -5.11 3.06 9.00
C ALA A 92 -4.65 1.84 9.81
N ALA A 93 -4.42 0.69 9.17
CA ALA A 93 -3.88 -0.50 9.83
C ALA A 93 -2.45 -0.25 10.36
N LEU A 94 -1.59 0.41 9.59
CA LEU A 94 -0.24 0.81 10.03
C LEU A 94 -0.28 1.80 11.20
N ILE A 95 -1.09 2.85 11.10
CA ILE A 95 -1.25 3.82 12.19
C ILE A 95 -1.77 3.14 13.46
N SER A 96 -2.74 2.23 13.32
CA SER A 96 -3.27 1.44 14.44
C SER A 96 -2.20 0.55 15.09
N ALA A 97 -1.33 -0.07 14.29
CA ALA A 97 -0.21 -0.85 14.80
C ALA A 97 0.81 0.01 15.56
N TRP A 98 1.21 1.14 14.99
CA TRP A 98 2.12 2.08 15.64
C TRP A 98 1.54 2.67 16.92
N ALA A 99 0.25 3.00 16.95
CA ALA A 99 -0.43 3.48 18.15
C ALA A 99 -0.43 2.44 19.29
N ARG A 100 -0.33 1.14 18.95
CA ARG A 100 -0.20 0.03 19.91
C ARG A 100 1.27 -0.31 20.23
N GLY A 101 2.23 0.40 19.66
CA GLY A 101 3.66 0.18 19.87
C GLY A 101 4.22 -1.05 19.14
N LEU A 102 3.52 -1.57 18.13
CA LEU A 102 3.98 -2.70 17.34
C LEU A 102 5.00 -2.23 16.28
N GLU A 103 6.20 -2.81 16.29
CA GLU A 103 7.20 -2.62 15.24
C GLU A 103 6.89 -3.55 14.06
N ILE A 104 6.12 -3.06 13.10
CA ILE A 104 5.72 -3.85 11.92
C ILE A 104 6.44 -3.33 10.68
N ALA A 105 7.08 -4.23 9.94
CA ALA A 105 7.58 -3.91 8.61
C ALA A 105 6.42 -3.71 7.63
N CYS A 106 6.49 -2.68 6.79
CA CYS A 106 5.60 -2.52 5.65
C CYS A 106 5.82 -3.68 4.65
N GLY A 107 5.26 -4.86 4.92
CA GLY A 107 5.35 -6.08 4.10
C GLY A 107 4.70 -5.98 2.71
N CYS A 108 4.48 -4.76 2.21
CA CYS A 108 3.90 -4.45 0.90
C CYS A 108 4.85 -4.75 -0.28
N PHE A 109 6.16 -4.90 -0.05
CA PHE A 109 7.18 -5.03 -1.11
C PHE A 109 7.94 -6.37 -1.13
N GLY A 110 7.47 -7.40 -0.41
CA GLY A 110 8.11 -8.72 -0.34
C GLY A 110 8.90 -8.95 0.96
N PRO A 111 9.50 -10.15 1.14
CA PRO A 111 10.26 -10.49 2.33
C PRO A 111 11.43 -9.52 2.48
N GLU A 112 11.56 -9.01 3.69
CA GLU A 112 12.29 -7.80 4.03
C GLU A 112 13.75 -7.82 3.54
N ILE A 113 14.12 -6.79 2.78
CA ILE A 113 15.42 -6.15 2.98
C ILE A 113 15.36 -5.45 4.35
N GLY A 114 15.48 -6.26 5.39
CA GLY A 114 15.40 -5.81 6.77
C GLY A 114 16.63 -5.01 7.15
N ASN A 115 16.39 -3.80 7.65
CA ASN A 115 17.07 -3.17 8.78
C ASN A 115 16.97 -1.63 8.71
N THR A 116 15.90 -1.06 9.27
CA THR A 116 16.02 0.11 10.16
C THR A 116 14.68 0.28 10.84
N SER A 117 14.59 -0.11 12.11
CA SER A 117 13.74 0.55 13.09
C SER A 117 14.26 1.97 13.27
N PRO A 118 13.63 3.05 12.74
CA PRO A 118 13.92 4.36 13.26
C PRO A 118 12.98 4.52 14.44
N ASN A 119 13.49 4.11 15.59
CA ASN A 119 13.05 4.53 16.90
C ASN A 119 12.21 5.83 16.79
N LEU A 120 10.96 5.71 17.24
CA LEU A 120 9.92 6.73 17.37
C LEU A 120 10.38 8.12 17.92
N PRO A 121 11.53 8.33 18.59
CA PRO A 121 12.07 9.68 18.87
C PRO A 121 12.50 10.54 17.67
N PHE A 122 12.93 9.98 16.53
CA PHE A 122 13.55 10.81 15.47
C PHE A 122 12.56 11.58 14.58
N HIS A 123 11.31 11.12 14.46
CA HIS A 123 10.27 11.84 13.72
C HIS A 123 9.82 13.13 14.42
N LEU A 124 9.89 13.17 15.75
CA LEU A 124 9.63 14.40 16.53
C LEU A 124 10.79 15.39 16.42
N ALA A 125 12.04 14.91 16.32
CA ALA A 125 13.23 15.74 16.09
C ALA A 125 13.21 16.42 14.71
N GLY A 126 12.78 15.73 13.66
CA GLY A 126 12.63 16.30 12.32
C GLY A 126 11.52 17.37 12.23
N LEU A 127 10.41 17.17 12.94
CA LEU A 127 9.30 18.13 12.99
C LEU A 127 9.64 19.38 13.81
N THR A 128 10.41 19.22 14.91
CA THR A 128 10.88 20.36 15.73
C THR A 128 11.98 21.16 15.03
N LEU A 129 12.83 20.53 14.21
CA LEU A 129 13.83 21.26 13.40
C LEU A 129 13.17 22.13 12.31
N LEU A 130 12.05 21.68 11.74
CA LEU A 130 11.30 22.42 10.72
C LEU A 130 10.48 23.60 11.29
N ILE A 131 10.07 23.54 12.56
CA ILE A 131 9.35 24.64 13.24
C ILE A 131 10.35 25.66 13.82
N GLY A 132 11.60 25.25 14.12
CA GLY A 132 12.64 26.14 14.65
C GLY A 132 13.42 26.96 13.61
N LEU A 133 13.17 26.76 12.31
CA LEU A 133 13.82 27.49 11.20
C LEU A 133 12.82 28.31 10.37
N GLY A 134 11.59 28.51 10.89
CA GLY A 134 10.56 29.39 10.32
C GLY A 134 10.31 30.59 11.22
#